data_AF-A0A6A5S8N6-F1
#
_entry.id   AF-A0A6A5S8N6-F1
#
_cell.length_a   1.000
_cell.length_b   1.000
_cell.length_c   1.000
_cell.angle_alpha   90.00
_cell.angle_beta   90.00
_cell.angle_gamma   90.00
#
_symmetry.space_group_name_H-M   'P 1'
#
loop_
_entity.id
_entity.type
_entity.pdbx_description
1 polymer ?
#
loop_
_entity_poly.entity_id
_entity_poly.type
_entity_poly.pdbx_seq_one_letter_code
_entity_poly.pdbx_strand_id
1 'polypeptide(L)'
;MAFDTIIPDTRVLAIASHVVHGYVGNKMATFVMQSLGCDVSAINTVHYSNHTAYKQVKGTKTSAAQILELYEGLRQSNLTNFDVLLTGYMPSAEAVQAIGTIGRDIKFNAGTKPGSFFWVLDPVMGDNGKLYIPEDEVPEYKALLREADLILPNQFEAELLSDTPITDLKSLAAAIQVLHTTYQIPHVIITSLRLTPDNQTLPSRPVSKAGTGTHTPSDSQQHLDAATSHPSAWPTKPSEAPNTPEIDLKDIETLTIIGSTATSDHKPRLFRIDTPQLPLFFSGTGDMFAALTIPRLIEAVHAASTPDLDLHAKTSWRSPDNVAAEDLPLAKACQKVLASMQAILTKTTETCDGKMAVYDARAEKDGRGEGGEAEEEKGRKRHLALMNASEVTVPRYVRELLDPPDLERFRPRAVKDGDSGKKISL
;
A
#
# COMPACT_ATOMS: atom_id res chain seq x y z
N MET A 1 21.80 27.90 12.43
CA MET A 1 21.84 27.47 11.02
C MET A 1 20.57 26.70 10.80
N ALA A 2 19.65 27.21 9.98
CA ALA A 2 18.49 26.41 9.57
C ALA A 2 19.06 25.18 8.87
N PHE A 3 18.66 23.98 9.29
CA PHE A 3 18.88 22.80 8.45
C PHE A 3 18.19 23.12 7.12
N ASP A 4 18.91 23.03 5.99
CA ASP A 4 18.25 23.03 4.68
C ASP A 4 17.18 21.94 4.75
N THR A 5 15.91 22.36 4.75
CA THR A 5 14.79 21.43 4.94
C THR A 5 14.73 20.50 3.74
N ILE A 6 14.66 19.19 4.00
CA ILE A 6 14.68 18.14 2.95
C ILE A 6 13.51 18.31 1.97
N ILE A 7 12.41 18.90 2.43
CA ILE A 7 11.21 19.22 1.65
C ILE A 7 10.70 20.63 2.02
N PRO A 8 10.02 21.35 1.10
CA PRO A 8 9.32 22.59 1.42
C PRO A 8 8.16 22.36 2.40
N ASP A 9 7.70 23.42 3.06
CA ASP A 9 6.52 23.41 3.93
C ASP A 9 5.33 22.75 3.18
N THR A 10 4.89 21.59 3.67
CA THR A 10 3.87 20.76 3.03
C THR A 10 2.84 20.33 4.06
N ARG A 11 1.58 20.68 3.82
CA ARG A 11 0.45 20.27 4.67
C ARG A 11 -0.29 19.11 4.04
N VAL A 12 -0.39 18.02 4.78
CA VAL A 12 -1.01 16.78 4.35
C VAL A 12 -2.26 16.53 5.17
N LEU A 13 -3.39 16.25 4.50
CA LEU A 13 -4.53 15.59 5.13
C LEU A 13 -4.41 14.08 4.88
N ALA A 14 -4.26 13.29 5.95
CA ALA A 14 -4.23 11.84 5.89
C ALA A 14 -5.55 11.24 6.39
N ILE A 15 -6.26 10.53 5.53
CA ILE A 15 -7.53 9.86 5.85
C ILE A 15 -7.32 8.34 5.71
N ALA A 16 -7.10 7.66 6.84
CA ALA A 16 -6.81 6.23 6.89
C ALA A 16 -7.16 5.65 8.26
N SER A 17 -6.87 4.36 8.46
CA SER A 17 -7.14 3.66 9.72
C SER A 17 -6.30 4.18 10.91
N HIS A 18 -6.74 3.94 12.14
CA HIS A 18 -5.93 4.17 13.35
C HIS A 18 -6.01 2.99 14.32
N VAL A 19 -4.87 2.68 14.95
CA VAL A 19 -4.75 1.65 15.99
C VAL A 19 -4.04 2.18 17.23
N VAL A 20 -4.47 1.72 18.42
CA VAL A 20 -3.82 2.04 19.69
C VAL A 20 -2.45 1.34 19.80
N HIS A 21 -2.39 0.03 19.54
CA HIS A 21 -1.17 -0.79 19.55
C HIS A 21 -0.74 -1.22 18.14
N GLY A 22 0.57 -1.26 17.90
CA GLY A 22 1.17 -1.54 16.59
C GLY A 22 1.27 -0.33 15.66
N TYR A 23 1.76 -0.53 14.44
CA TYR A 23 2.01 0.55 13.46
C TYR A 23 1.36 0.25 12.10
N VAL A 24 0.16 0.80 11.87
CA VAL A 24 -0.57 0.81 10.59
C VAL A 24 -1.33 2.13 10.44
N GLY A 25 -1.85 2.40 9.24
CA GLY A 25 -2.66 3.57 8.91
C GLY A 25 -2.03 4.89 9.36
N ASN A 26 -2.84 5.79 9.90
CA ASN A 26 -2.40 7.11 10.37
C ASN A 26 -1.37 7.05 11.50
N LYS A 27 -1.29 5.97 12.29
CA LYS A 27 -0.22 5.86 13.30
C LYS A 27 1.16 5.68 12.64
N MET A 28 1.21 4.97 11.52
CA MET A 28 2.41 4.86 10.68
C MET A 28 2.63 6.15 9.89
N ALA A 29 1.61 6.57 9.13
CA ALA A 29 1.72 7.63 8.15
C ALA A 29 2.07 8.99 8.75
N THR A 30 1.40 9.37 9.84
CA THR A 30 1.66 10.64 10.53
C THR A 30 3.10 10.73 11.02
N PHE A 31 3.60 9.70 11.70
CA PHE A 31 4.97 9.73 12.22
C PHE A 31 6.01 9.79 11.11
N VAL A 32 5.85 8.96 10.07
CA VAL A 32 6.79 8.92 8.93
C VAL A 32 6.85 10.28 8.23
N MET A 33 5.70 10.85 7.86
CA MET A 33 5.66 12.13 7.15
C MET A 33 6.13 13.30 8.02
N GLN A 34 5.75 13.35 9.30
CA GLN A 34 6.23 14.38 10.24
C GLN A 34 7.75 14.28 10.46
N SER A 35 8.30 13.06 10.52
CA SER A 35 9.75 12.88 10.65
C SER A 35 10.52 13.46 9.46
N LEU A 36 9.88 13.55 8.29
CA LEU A 36 10.45 14.11 7.06
C LEU A 36 10.11 15.59 6.85
N GLY A 37 9.34 16.22 7.74
CA GLY A 37 9.05 17.65 7.73
C GLY A 37 7.66 18.05 7.23
N CYS A 38 6.77 17.09 6.94
CA CYS A 38 5.38 17.41 6.61
C CYS A 38 4.57 17.80 7.85
N ASP A 39 3.66 18.77 7.72
CA ASP A 39 2.60 19.02 8.70
C ASP A 39 1.41 18.13 8.37
N VAL A 40 1.02 17.24 9.29
CA VAL A 40 0.04 16.18 9.02
C VAL A 40 -1.18 16.35 9.90
N SER A 41 -2.33 16.60 9.27
CA SER A 41 -3.65 16.47 9.86
C SER A 41 -4.23 15.09 9.54
N ALA A 42 -4.88 14.44 10.50
CA ALA A 42 -5.35 13.06 10.35
C ALA A 42 -6.85 12.91 10.66
N ILE A 43 -7.61 12.31 9.75
CA ILE A 43 -8.97 11.80 9.99
C ILE A 43 -8.88 10.28 10.06
N ASN A 44 -9.30 9.70 11.18
CA ASN A 44 -9.20 8.26 11.41
C ASN A 44 -10.50 7.57 10.97
N THR A 45 -10.40 6.68 9.98
CA THR A 45 -11.56 5.94 9.44
C THR A 45 -12.01 4.79 10.35
N VAL A 46 -11.11 4.29 11.19
CA VAL A 46 -11.39 3.37 12.29
C VAL A 46 -10.54 3.74 13.49
N HIS A 47 -11.00 3.40 14.70
CA HIS A 47 -10.24 3.51 15.92
C HIS A 47 -10.23 2.15 16.64
N TYR A 48 -9.19 1.36 16.39
CA TYR A 48 -9.08 -0.02 16.87
C TYR A 48 -7.99 -0.20 17.92
N SER A 49 -8.10 -1.27 18.71
CA SER A 49 -7.10 -1.65 19.72
C SER A 49 -5.74 -1.96 19.09
N ASN A 50 -5.73 -2.65 17.95
CA ASN A 50 -4.54 -3.13 17.24
C ASN A 50 -4.93 -3.55 15.80
N HIS A 51 -3.93 -3.82 14.95
CA HIS A 51 -4.20 -4.34 13.61
C HIS A 51 -4.68 -5.80 13.63
N THR A 52 -5.29 -6.23 12.52
CA THR A 52 -6.01 -7.51 12.41
C THR A 52 -5.13 -8.75 12.49
N ALA A 53 -3.82 -8.63 12.21
CA ALA A 53 -2.89 -9.76 12.32
C ALA A 53 -2.78 -10.34 13.75
N TYR A 54 -3.17 -9.59 14.79
CA TYR A 54 -3.30 -10.11 16.17
C TYR A 54 -4.50 -11.03 16.39
N LYS A 55 -5.39 -11.19 15.39
CA LYS A 55 -6.61 -12.04 15.40
C LYS A 55 -7.71 -11.63 16.39
N GLN A 56 -7.42 -10.76 17.35
CA GLN A 56 -8.36 -10.18 18.29
C GLN A 56 -8.33 -8.67 18.14
N VAL A 57 -9.46 -8.06 17.80
CA VAL A 57 -9.57 -6.61 17.57
C VAL A 57 -10.87 -6.10 18.19
N LYS A 58 -10.80 -4.95 18.85
CA LYS A 58 -11.95 -4.19 19.35
C LYS A 58 -11.83 -2.74 18.92
N GLY A 59 -12.97 -2.05 18.82
CA GLY A 59 -13.02 -0.62 18.58
C GLY A 59 -14.18 -0.25 17.66
N THR A 60 -14.07 0.90 17.00
CA THR A 60 -15.18 1.49 16.24
C THR A 60 -14.76 1.86 14.81
N LYS A 61 -15.73 1.80 13.89
CA LYS A 61 -15.63 2.40 12.56
C LYS A 61 -16.19 3.82 12.63
N THR A 62 -15.50 4.78 12.03
CA THR A 62 -16.01 6.15 11.89
C THR A 62 -16.99 6.17 10.73
N SER A 63 -18.21 6.66 10.95
CA SER A 63 -19.22 6.71 9.88
C SER A 63 -18.88 7.79 8.85
N ALA A 64 -19.43 7.65 7.64
CA ALA A 64 -19.30 8.68 6.58
C ALA A 64 -19.74 10.08 7.06
N ALA A 65 -20.84 10.14 7.83
CA ALA A 65 -21.33 11.40 8.42
C ALA A 65 -20.33 12.02 9.41
N GLN A 66 -19.69 11.20 10.26
CA GLN A 66 -18.68 11.67 11.20
C GLN A 66 -17.40 12.14 10.49
N ILE A 67 -16.99 11.46 9.42
CA ILE A 67 -15.86 11.90 8.56
C ILE A 67 -16.15 13.29 7.97
N LEU A 68 -17.36 13.49 7.44
CA LEU A 68 -17.78 14.78 6.89
C LEU A 68 -17.94 15.86 7.96
N GLU A 69 -18.44 15.52 9.16
CA GLU A 69 -18.55 16.45 10.29
C GLU A 69 -17.18 16.98 10.74
N LEU A 70 -16.17 16.11 10.84
CA LEU A 70 -14.80 16.52 11.13
C LEU A 70 -14.26 17.48 10.07
N TYR A 71 -14.45 17.15 8.79
CA TYR A 71 -14.00 18.00 7.69
C TYR A 71 -14.75 19.34 7.66
N GLU A 72 -16.05 19.35 7.94
CA GLU A 72 -16.83 20.59 8.05
C GLU A 72 -16.35 21.46 9.22
N GLY A 73 -15.96 20.87 10.36
CA GLY A 73 -15.31 21.60 11.44
C GLY A 73 -14.00 22.27 11.01
N LEU A 74 -13.19 21.59 10.18
CA LEU A 74 -12.00 22.19 9.58
C LEU A 74 -12.36 23.35 8.64
N ARG A 75 -13.39 23.18 7.79
CA ARG A 75 -13.88 24.23 6.89
C ARG A 75 -14.31 25.48 7.64
N GLN A 76 -15.14 25.32 8.66
CA GLN A 76 -15.65 26.42 9.49
C GLN A 76 -14.52 27.18 10.21
N SER A 77 -13.41 26.48 10.49
CA SER A 77 -12.22 27.06 11.11
C SER A 77 -11.20 27.62 10.11
N ASN A 78 -11.47 27.54 8.80
CA ASN A 78 -10.53 27.87 7.71
C ASN A 78 -9.22 27.07 7.76
N LEU A 79 -9.30 25.78 8.11
CA LEU A 79 -8.17 24.86 8.28
C LEU A 79 -8.06 23.82 7.13
N THR A 80 -8.63 24.09 5.96
CA THR A 80 -8.66 23.15 4.82
C THR A 80 -7.60 23.43 3.75
N ASN A 81 -6.63 24.29 4.05
CA ASN A 81 -5.54 24.61 3.14
C ASN A 81 -4.49 23.48 3.20
N PHE A 82 -4.75 22.41 2.44
CA PHE A 82 -3.89 21.24 2.30
C PHE A 82 -3.26 21.18 0.91
N ASP A 83 -1.97 20.84 0.86
CA ASP A 83 -1.20 20.70 -0.37
C ASP A 83 -1.26 19.25 -0.89
N VAL A 84 -1.46 18.28 0.02
CA VAL A 84 -1.54 16.86 -0.31
C VAL A 84 -2.70 16.20 0.43
N LEU A 85 -3.41 15.30 -0.25
CA LEU A 85 -4.36 14.36 0.36
C LEU A 85 -3.79 12.94 0.24
N LEU A 86 -3.63 12.25 1.37
CA LEU A 86 -3.33 10.82 1.43
C LEU A 86 -4.59 10.09 1.88
N THR A 87 -5.05 9.13 1.10
CA THR A 87 -6.18 8.26 1.48
C THR A 87 -5.77 6.80 1.46
N GLY A 88 -6.05 6.08 2.56
CA GLY A 88 -5.82 4.64 2.68
C GLY A 88 -7.13 3.90 2.99
N TYR A 89 -7.07 2.92 3.91
CA TYR A 89 -8.22 2.08 4.28
C TYR A 89 -9.52 2.86 4.58
N MET A 90 -10.57 2.57 3.80
CA MET A 90 -11.93 3.09 3.97
C MET A 90 -12.88 1.93 4.34
N PRO A 91 -13.70 2.07 5.39
CA PRO A 91 -14.40 0.94 6.01
C PRO A 91 -15.80 0.64 5.44
N SER A 92 -16.27 1.45 4.48
CA SER A 92 -17.56 1.28 3.78
C SER A 92 -17.63 2.08 2.47
N ALA A 93 -18.54 1.72 1.56
CA ALA A 93 -18.87 2.47 0.34
C ALA A 93 -19.18 3.96 0.62
N GLU A 94 -19.98 4.23 1.65
CA GLU A 94 -20.33 5.60 2.02
C GLU A 94 -19.13 6.39 2.53
N ALA A 95 -18.16 5.72 3.17
CA ALA A 95 -16.91 6.36 3.56
C ALA A 95 -16.06 6.72 2.34
N VAL A 96 -16.03 5.86 1.30
CA VAL A 96 -15.37 6.15 0.02
C VAL A 96 -15.99 7.38 -0.64
N GLN A 97 -17.32 7.47 -0.67
CA GLN A 97 -18.06 8.62 -1.21
C GLN A 97 -17.80 9.92 -0.43
N ALA A 98 -17.81 9.84 0.91
CA ALA A 98 -17.50 10.97 1.79
C ALA A 98 -16.09 11.50 1.56
N ILE A 99 -15.10 10.61 1.50
CA ILE A 99 -13.71 10.97 1.22
C ILE A 99 -13.57 11.54 -0.20
N GLY A 100 -14.30 11.00 -1.17
CA GLY A 100 -14.46 11.57 -2.50
C GLY A 100 -14.96 13.02 -2.49
N THR A 101 -15.91 13.32 -1.63
CA THR A 101 -16.45 14.68 -1.45
C THR A 101 -15.38 15.61 -0.87
N ILE A 102 -14.64 15.15 0.15
CA ILE A 102 -13.55 15.91 0.76
C ILE A 102 -12.46 16.22 -0.28
N GLY A 103 -11.98 15.21 -1.01
CA GLY A 103 -10.90 15.39 -1.99
C GLY A 103 -11.28 16.37 -3.11
N ARG A 104 -12.53 16.33 -3.59
CA ARG A 104 -13.03 17.30 -4.58
C ARG A 104 -13.11 18.72 -4.02
N ASP A 105 -13.51 18.88 -2.77
CA ASP A 105 -13.56 20.20 -2.13
C ASP A 105 -12.16 20.80 -1.94
N ILE A 106 -11.18 20.01 -1.47
CA ILE A 106 -9.79 20.46 -1.34
C ILE A 106 -9.22 20.84 -2.72
N LYS A 107 -9.42 19.99 -3.72
CA LYS A 107 -8.99 20.25 -5.11
C LYS A 107 -9.62 21.52 -5.68
N PHE A 108 -10.89 21.77 -5.39
CA PHE A 108 -11.58 23.01 -5.77
C PHE A 108 -10.97 24.24 -5.07
N ASN A 109 -10.69 24.14 -3.77
CA ASN A 109 -10.08 25.23 -2.98
C ASN A 109 -8.64 25.54 -3.41
N ALA A 110 -7.89 24.54 -3.88
CA ALA A 110 -6.56 24.72 -4.46
C ALA A 110 -6.57 25.52 -5.77
N GLY A 111 -7.77 25.73 -6.36
CA GLY A 111 -8.03 26.59 -7.49
C GLY A 111 -7.53 26.01 -8.82
N THR A 112 -7.34 26.88 -9.81
CA THR A 112 -6.83 26.50 -11.14
C THR A 112 -5.31 26.49 -11.22
N LYS A 113 -4.60 26.73 -10.10
CA LYS A 113 -3.13 26.74 -10.05
C LYS A 113 -2.62 25.31 -10.23
N PRO A 114 -1.98 24.96 -11.36
CA PRO A 114 -1.53 23.59 -11.56
C PRO A 114 -0.48 23.19 -10.53
N GLY A 115 -0.58 21.97 -10.01
CA GLY A 115 0.38 21.40 -9.05
C GLY A 115 0.26 21.90 -7.61
N SER A 116 -0.74 22.74 -7.29
CA SER A 116 -0.99 23.23 -5.92
C SER A 116 -1.62 22.20 -4.99
N PHE A 117 -2.21 21.14 -5.54
CA PHE A 117 -2.79 20.03 -4.79
C PHE A 117 -2.42 18.71 -5.44
N PHE A 118 -2.15 17.70 -4.62
CA PHE A 118 -1.80 16.35 -5.07
C PHE A 118 -2.53 15.29 -4.24
N TRP A 119 -3.23 14.37 -4.89
CA TRP A 119 -3.93 13.28 -4.20
C TRP A 119 -3.25 11.93 -4.43
N VAL A 120 -2.73 11.35 -3.35
CA VAL A 120 -2.28 9.96 -3.25
C VAL A 120 -3.41 9.06 -2.73
N LEU A 121 -3.86 8.12 -3.57
CA LEU A 121 -4.86 7.12 -3.23
C LEU A 121 -4.22 5.74 -3.11
N ASP A 122 -4.19 5.19 -1.91
CA ASP A 122 -3.91 3.78 -1.64
C ASP A 122 -5.25 3.02 -1.58
N PRO A 123 -5.65 2.29 -2.65
CA PRO A 123 -6.96 1.68 -2.77
C PRO A 123 -7.00 0.34 -2.02
N VAL A 124 -6.91 0.39 -0.69
CA VAL A 124 -6.83 -0.79 0.20
C VAL A 124 -8.13 -1.58 0.14
N MET A 125 -8.22 -2.54 -0.76
CA MET A 125 -9.41 -3.35 -1.00
C MET A 125 -9.19 -4.83 -0.70
N GLY A 126 -7.97 -5.34 -0.86
CA GLY A 126 -7.71 -6.78 -0.70
C GLY A 126 -6.29 -7.18 -1.06
N ASP A 127 -5.93 -8.42 -0.74
CA ASP A 127 -4.62 -9.00 -1.08
C ASP A 127 -4.76 -10.51 -1.25
N ASN A 128 -3.79 -11.14 -1.93
CA ASN A 128 -3.76 -12.59 -2.18
C ASN A 128 -5.10 -13.16 -2.70
N GLY A 129 -5.75 -12.41 -3.59
CA GLY A 129 -6.95 -12.83 -4.31
C GLY A 129 -8.25 -12.68 -3.53
N LYS A 130 -8.21 -12.07 -2.34
CA LYS A 130 -9.37 -11.91 -1.45
C LYS A 130 -9.59 -10.45 -1.11
N LEU A 131 -10.84 -10.01 -1.24
CA LEU A 131 -11.27 -8.70 -0.77
C LEU A 131 -11.37 -8.69 0.76
N TYR A 132 -10.93 -7.58 1.35
CA TYR A 132 -11.15 -7.22 2.75
C TYR A 132 -12.42 -6.39 2.94
N ILE A 133 -12.96 -5.90 1.83
CA ILE A 133 -14.17 -5.08 1.75
C ILE A 133 -15.29 -5.83 1.01
N PRO A 134 -16.56 -5.49 1.25
CA PRO A 134 -17.68 -5.87 0.40
C PRO A 134 -17.43 -5.59 -1.09
N GLU A 135 -17.85 -6.50 -1.98
CA GLU A 135 -17.58 -6.39 -3.43
C GLU A 135 -18.22 -5.16 -4.09
N ASP A 136 -19.33 -4.69 -3.53
CA ASP A 136 -20.07 -3.50 -3.95
C ASP A 136 -19.34 -2.18 -3.63
N GLU A 137 -18.24 -2.21 -2.87
CA GLU A 137 -17.38 -1.04 -2.64
C GLU A 137 -16.38 -0.79 -3.78
N VAL A 138 -16.05 -1.81 -4.59
CA VAL A 138 -15.08 -1.69 -5.68
C VAL A 138 -15.47 -0.61 -6.72
N PRO A 139 -16.75 -0.49 -7.15
CA PRO A 139 -17.18 0.60 -8.02
C PRO A 139 -16.96 2.00 -7.45
N GLU A 140 -17.07 2.17 -6.13
CA GLU A 140 -16.85 3.46 -5.46
C GLU A 140 -15.37 3.86 -5.51
N TYR A 141 -14.45 2.91 -5.28
CA TYR A 141 -13.02 3.15 -5.48
C TYR A 141 -12.70 3.51 -6.94
N LYS A 142 -13.30 2.81 -7.91
CA LYS A 142 -13.16 3.13 -9.35
C LYS A 142 -13.61 4.56 -9.66
N ALA A 143 -14.66 5.05 -8.99
CA ALA A 143 -15.16 6.41 -9.17
C ALA A 143 -14.20 7.49 -8.65
N LEU A 144 -13.31 7.16 -7.71
CA LEU A 144 -12.27 8.08 -7.21
C LEU A 144 -11.03 8.17 -8.11
N LEU A 145 -10.78 7.18 -8.96
CA LEU A 145 -9.52 7.09 -9.72
C LEU A 145 -9.22 8.31 -10.58
N ARG A 146 -10.25 8.95 -11.17
CA ARG A 146 -10.08 10.18 -11.98
C ARG A 146 -9.66 11.40 -11.17
N GLU A 147 -9.84 11.35 -9.86
CA GLU A 147 -9.51 12.47 -8.98
C GLU A 147 -8.08 12.41 -8.46
N ALA A 148 -7.49 11.20 -8.43
CA ALA A 148 -6.16 10.93 -7.89
C ALA A 148 -5.05 11.29 -8.87
N ASP A 149 -3.94 11.80 -8.34
CA ASP A 149 -2.71 12.07 -9.09
C ASP A 149 -1.75 10.87 -9.06
N LEU A 150 -1.78 10.11 -7.96
CA LEU A 150 -1.02 8.88 -7.77
C LEU A 150 -1.90 7.82 -7.12
N ILE A 151 -1.86 6.60 -7.66
CA ILE A 151 -2.43 5.42 -7.01
C ILE A 151 -1.36 4.39 -6.64
N LEU A 152 -1.59 3.67 -5.54
CA LEU A 152 -0.64 2.72 -4.95
C LEU A 152 -1.18 1.27 -4.83
N PRO A 153 -1.89 0.71 -5.82
CA PRO A 153 -2.49 -0.62 -5.68
C PRO A 153 -1.42 -1.71 -5.54
N ASN A 154 -1.75 -2.80 -4.85
CA ASN A 154 -1.04 -4.07 -5.04
C ASN A 154 -1.48 -4.77 -6.36
N GLN A 155 -0.91 -5.94 -6.68
CA GLN A 155 -1.26 -6.66 -7.91
C GLN A 155 -2.77 -6.95 -8.01
N PHE A 156 -3.39 -7.46 -6.95
CA PHE A 156 -4.80 -7.85 -6.95
C PHE A 156 -5.72 -6.64 -7.13
N GLU A 157 -5.42 -5.54 -6.44
CA GLU A 157 -6.15 -4.29 -6.57
C GLU A 157 -6.01 -3.72 -7.98
N ALA A 158 -4.83 -3.78 -8.59
CA ALA A 158 -4.62 -3.32 -9.95
C ALA A 158 -5.44 -4.13 -10.97
N GLU A 159 -5.56 -5.44 -10.80
CA GLU A 159 -6.43 -6.28 -11.65
C GLU A 159 -7.90 -5.88 -11.53
N LEU A 160 -8.38 -5.63 -10.30
CA LEU A 160 -9.76 -5.20 -10.05
C LEU A 160 -10.05 -3.81 -10.64
N LEU A 161 -9.13 -2.86 -10.47
CA LEU A 161 -9.31 -1.47 -10.92
C LEU A 161 -9.21 -1.35 -12.44
N SER A 162 -8.35 -2.15 -13.08
CA SER A 162 -8.13 -2.14 -14.54
C SER A 162 -9.01 -3.13 -15.32
N ASP A 163 -9.75 -4.00 -14.62
CA ASP A 163 -10.46 -5.14 -15.20
C ASP A 163 -9.56 -6.02 -16.10
N THR A 164 -8.25 -6.05 -15.80
CA THR A 164 -7.23 -6.74 -16.60
C THR A 164 -6.45 -7.71 -15.72
N PRO A 165 -6.52 -9.03 -15.98
CA PRO A 165 -5.69 -10.01 -15.28
C PRO A 165 -4.20 -9.78 -15.50
N ILE A 166 -3.39 -9.95 -14.46
CA ILE A 166 -1.93 -9.73 -14.48
C ILE A 166 -1.24 -11.08 -14.24
N THR A 167 -0.63 -11.60 -15.32
CA THR A 167 0.05 -12.91 -15.34
C THR A 167 1.54 -12.82 -15.72
N ASP A 168 1.98 -11.66 -16.21
CA ASP A 168 3.34 -11.35 -16.61
C ASP A 168 3.55 -9.82 -16.71
N LEU A 169 4.77 -9.38 -17.02
CA LEU A 169 5.06 -7.95 -17.19
C LEU A 169 4.29 -7.29 -18.36
N LYS A 170 3.88 -8.06 -19.36
CA LYS A 170 3.16 -7.54 -20.53
C LYS A 170 1.70 -7.22 -20.19
N SER A 171 1.02 -8.14 -19.52
CA SER A 171 -0.33 -7.96 -19.00
C SER A 171 -0.37 -6.91 -17.90
N LEU A 172 0.68 -6.81 -17.08
CA LEU A 172 0.87 -5.68 -16.16
C LEU A 172 0.92 -4.33 -16.89
N ALA A 173 1.73 -4.23 -17.95
CA ALA A 173 1.83 -3.01 -18.75
C ALA A 173 0.47 -2.65 -19.38
N ALA A 174 -0.30 -3.64 -19.82
CA ALA A 174 -1.66 -3.44 -20.32
C ALA A 174 -2.62 -2.93 -19.24
N ALA A 175 -2.58 -3.51 -18.03
CA ALA A 175 -3.38 -3.05 -16.89
C ALA A 175 -3.05 -1.58 -16.53
N ILE A 176 -1.76 -1.23 -16.44
CA ILE A 176 -1.31 0.16 -16.20
C ILE A 176 -1.73 1.08 -17.34
N GLN A 177 -1.66 0.62 -18.60
CA GLN A 177 -2.12 1.38 -19.75
C GLN A 177 -3.62 1.72 -19.65
N VAL A 178 -4.46 0.77 -19.21
CA VAL A 178 -5.90 1.00 -18.94
C VAL A 178 -6.09 2.05 -17.84
N LEU A 179 -5.31 1.97 -16.75
CA LEU A 179 -5.38 2.94 -15.67
C LEU A 179 -5.05 4.37 -16.16
N HIS A 180 -4.01 4.51 -16.98
CA HIS A 180 -3.63 5.80 -17.55
C HIS A 180 -4.62 6.35 -18.59
N THR A 181 -5.26 5.52 -19.41
CA THR A 181 -6.14 5.99 -20.49
C THR A 181 -7.58 6.14 -20.04
N THR A 182 -8.12 5.13 -19.36
CA THR A 182 -9.52 5.12 -18.92
C THR A 182 -9.71 6.15 -17.83
N TYR A 183 -8.87 6.14 -16.80
CA TYR A 183 -9.03 6.98 -15.61
C TYR A 183 -8.15 8.24 -15.63
N GLN A 184 -7.28 8.40 -16.63
CA GLN A 184 -6.37 9.56 -16.77
C GLN A 184 -5.41 9.72 -15.58
N ILE A 185 -5.11 8.63 -14.88
CA ILE A 185 -4.23 8.65 -13.71
C ILE A 185 -2.81 9.02 -14.17
N PRO A 186 -2.18 10.07 -13.62
CA PRO A 186 -0.82 10.47 -13.99
C PRO A 186 0.24 9.47 -13.55
N HIS A 187 0.15 9.01 -12.30
CA HIS A 187 1.14 8.14 -11.66
C HIS A 187 0.53 6.87 -11.10
N VAL A 188 1.18 5.73 -11.33
CA VAL A 188 0.77 4.43 -10.78
C VAL A 188 2.00 3.75 -10.20
N ILE A 189 1.91 3.22 -8.98
CA ILE A 189 2.91 2.30 -8.43
C ILE A 189 2.20 1.02 -8.01
N ILE A 190 2.62 -0.09 -8.61
CA ILE A 190 2.26 -1.42 -8.13
C ILE A 190 3.21 -1.77 -6.98
N THR A 191 2.68 -1.76 -5.76
CA THR A 191 3.47 -1.76 -4.51
C THR A 191 4.10 -3.11 -4.19
N SER A 192 3.56 -4.20 -4.74
CA SER A 192 4.14 -5.54 -4.60
C SER A 192 3.77 -6.45 -5.76
N LEU A 193 4.79 -7.02 -6.39
CA LEU A 193 4.70 -8.08 -7.38
C LEU A 193 5.71 -9.17 -7.05
N ARG A 194 5.25 -10.42 -7.14
CA ARG A 194 6.10 -11.62 -7.05
C ARG A 194 6.37 -12.10 -8.46
N LEU A 195 7.62 -12.01 -8.89
CA LEU A 195 8.05 -12.44 -10.20
C LEU A 195 8.89 -13.72 -10.09
N THR A 196 8.63 -14.67 -10.99
CA THR A 196 9.54 -15.79 -11.21
C THR A 196 10.80 -15.29 -11.96
N PRO A 197 11.89 -16.09 -12.01
CA PRO A 197 13.08 -15.71 -12.78
C PRO A 197 12.80 -15.34 -14.24
N ASP A 198 11.75 -15.92 -14.84
CA ASP A 198 11.32 -15.66 -16.22
C ASP A 198 10.33 -14.48 -16.34
N ASN A 199 10.18 -13.66 -15.29
CA ASN A 199 9.28 -12.51 -15.20
C ASN A 199 7.79 -12.84 -15.38
N GLN A 200 7.37 -14.04 -14.98
CA GLN A 200 5.95 -14.37 -14.81
C GLN A 200 5.49 -13.94 -13.42
N THR A 201 4.24 -13.45 -13.31
CA THR A 201 3.67 -13.14 -12.00
C THR A 201 3.05 -14.40 -11.40
N LEU A 202 3.05 -14.49 -10.07
CA LEU A 202 2.15 -15.43 -9.43
C LEU A 202 0.70 -14.95 -9.56
N PRO A 203 -0.27 -15.85 -9.83
CA PRO A 203 -1.67 -15.49 -9.82
C PRO A 203 -2.07 -14.89 -8.47
N SER A 204 -2.76 -13.76 -8.49
CA SER A 204 -3.35 -13.19 -7.28
C SER A 204 -4.46 -14.11 -6.72
N ARG A 205 -5.21 -14.80 -7.61
CA ARG A 205 -6.29 -15.74 -7.28
C ARG A 205 -5.84 -17.20 -7.47
N PRO A 206 -6.14 -18.11 -6.53
CA PRO A 206 -6.05 -19.55 -6.82
C PRO A 206 -7.04 -19.91 -7.93
N VAL A 207 -6.59 -20.69 -8.92
CA VAL A 207 -7.38 -21.04 -10.11
C VAL A 207 -8.52 -21.98 -9.72
N SER A 208 -9.71 -21.42 -9.49
CA SER A 208 -10.96 -22.19 -9.48
C SER A 208 -11.45 -22.35 -10.92
N LYS A 209 -11.45 -23.58 -11.45
CA LYS A 209 -12.04 -23.86 -12.77
C LYS A 209 -13.49 -23.38 -12.80
N ALA A 210 -13.86 -22.66 -13.86
CA ALA A 210 -15.24 -22.28 -14.15
C ALA A 210 -16.14 -23.52 -14.18
N GLY A 211 -16.96 -23.70 -13.15
CA GLY A 211 -18.07 -24.65 -13.18
C GLY A 211 -19.17 -24.09 -14.07
N THR A 212 -19.30 -24.61 -15.27
CA THR A 212 -20.52 -24.51 -16.07
C THR A 212 -21.65 -25.19 -15.31
N GLY A 213 -22.46 -24.42 -14.59
CA GLY A 213 -23.63 -24.90 -13.87
C GLY A 213 -24.75 -23.87 -13.97
N THR A 214 -25.68 -24.10 -14.90
CA THR A 214 -26.95 -23.40 -14.99
C THR A 214 -27.77 -23.62 -13.72
N HIS A 215 -28.09 -22.57 -12.98
CA HIS A 215 -29.13 -22.62 -11.95
C HIS A 215 -30.02 -21.37 -11.99
N THR A 216 -31.28 -21.63 -12.33
CA THR A 216 -32.49 -20.81 -12.18
C THR A 216 -32.77 -20.54 -10.69
N PRO A 217 -33.45 -19.43 -10.32
CA PRO A 217 -33.49 -18.94 -8.95
C PRO A 217 -34.59 -19.63 -8.13
N SER A 218 -34.30 -19.95 -6.86
CA SER A 218 -35.33 -20.22 -5.86
C SER A 218 -35.17 -19.28 -4.67
N ASP A 219 -36.24 -18.55 -4.38
CA ASP A 219 -36.43 -17.69 -3.22
C ASP A 219 -36.12 -18.38 -1.90
N SER A 220 -35.26 -17.75 -1.11
CA SER A 220 -35.43 -17.63 0.34
C SER A 220 -34.55 -16.50 0.86
N GLN A 221 -35.19 -15.36 1.14
CA GLN A 221 -34.61 -14.25 1.89
C GLN A 221 -34.21 -14.75 3.29
N GLN A 222 -32.90 -14.86 3.53
CA GLN A 222 -32.33 -14.79 4.87
C GLN A 222 -31.48 -13.53 4.94
N HIS A 223 -31.93 -12.62 5.79
CA HIS A 223 -31.28 -11.37 6.15
C HIS A 223 -29.89 -11.68 6.72
N LEU A 224 -28.82 -11.33 5.99
CA LEU A 224 -27.44 -11.46 6.45
C LEU A 224 -27.06 -10.15 7.16
N ASP A 225 -26.95 -10.18 8.48
CA ASP A 225 -26.49 -9.06 9.28
C ASP A 225 -24.99 -8.78 9.03
N ALA A 226 -24.67 -7.55 8.61
CA ALA A 226 -23.33 -7.05 8.27
C ALA A 226 -22.32 -6.99 9.44
N ALA A 227 -22.66 -7.54 10.61
CA ALA A 227 -21.84 -7.53 11.81
C ALA A 227 -20.84 -8.71 11.92
N THR A 228 -20.86 -9.66 10.99
CA THR A 228 -20.06 -10.91 11.08
C THR A 228 -19.13 -11.20 9.90
N SER A 229 -19.07 -10.32 8.90
CA SER A 229 -18.17 -10.43 7.74
C SER A 229 -16.75 -9.97 8.07
N HIS A 230 -16.13 -10.57 9.10
CA HIS A 230 -14.74 -10.29 9.47
C HIS A 230 -13.92 -11.60 9.39
N PRO A 231 -12.65 -11.56 8.91
CA PRO A 231 -11.78 -12.74 8.68
C PRO A 231 -11.48 -13.63 9.90
N SER A 232 -12.01 -13.34 11.08
CA SER A 232 -11.93 -14.18 12.27
C SER A 232 -12.93 -15.34 12.30
N ALA A 233 -13.83 -15.46 11.31
CA ALA A 233 -14.90 -16.49 11.28
C ALA A 233 -14.66 -17.64 10.28
N TRP A 234 -13.50 -17.71 9.61
CA TRP A 234 -13.28 -18.70 8.55
C TRP A 234 -12.78 -20.06 9.10
N PRO A 235 -13.44 -21.19 8.78
CA PRO A 235 -12.96 -22.50 9.17
C PRO A 235 -11.72 -22.90 8.35
N THR A 236 -10.65 -23.28 9.06
CA THR A 236 -9.48 -23.96 8.48
C THR A 236 -9.77 -25.45 8.31
N LYS A 237 -10.18 -25.87 7.12
CA LYS A 237 -10.03 -27.28 6.70
C LYS A 237 -9.27 -27.35 5.38
N PRO A 238 -8.24 -28.19 5.27
CA PRO A 238 -7.54 -28.41 4.01
C PRO A 238 -8.43 -29.27 3.10
N SER A 239 -8.77 -28.75 1.92
CA SER A 239 -9.37 -29.50 0.82
C SER A 239 -8.23 -29.98 -0.07
N GLU A 240 -8.16 -31.28 -0.35
CA GLU A 240 -7.16 -31.87 -1.25
C GLU A 240 -7.31 -31.28 -2.66
N ALA A 241 -6.23 -30.70 -3.20
CA ALA A 241 -6.17 -30.16 -4.55
C ALA A 241 -5.40 -31.14 -5.49
N PRO A 242 -5.87 -31.39 -6.72
CA PRO A 242 -5.17 -32.24 -7.68
C PRO A 242 -4.03 -31.50 -8.42
N ASN A 243 -2.98 -32.27 -8.76
CA ASN A 243 -1.72 -31.88 -9.39
C ASN A 243 -1.82 -30.75 -10.44
N THR A 244 -1.35 -29.57 -10.03
CA THR A 244 -0.93 -28.44 -10.88
C THR A 244 0.58 -28.27 -10.63
N PRO A 245 1.42 -27.78 -11.58
CA PRO A 245 2.85 -27.62 -11.30
C PRO A 245 3.01 -26.71 -10.08
N GLU A 246 3.44 -27.28 -8.95
CA GLU A 246 3.76 -26.52 -7.75
C GLU A 246 4.95 -25.63 -8.10
N ILE A 247 4.68 -24.35 -8.30
CA ILE A 247 5.74 -23.34 -8.27
C ILE A 247 6.16 -23.28 -6.80
N ASP A 248 7.37 -23.77 -6.50
CA ASP A 248 7.91 -23.74 -5.15
C ASP A 248 8.06 -22.26 -4.74
N LEU A 249 7.28 -21.84 -3.74
CA LEU A 249 7.33 -20.47 -3.21
C LEU A 249 8.70 -20.11 -2.63
N LYS A 250 9.60 -21.10 -2.46
CA LYS A 250 11.01 -20.90 -2.10
C LYS A 250 11.87 -20.33 -3.24
N ASP A 251 11.42 -20.40 -4.50
CA ASP A 251 12.17 -19.90 -5.66
C ASP A 251 11.94 -18.40 -5.94
N ILE A 252 11.09 -17.72 -5.15
CA ILE A 252 10.84 -16.28 -5.27
C ILE A 252 11.70 -15.55 -4.24
N GLU A 253 12.91 -15.18 -4.67
CA GLU A 253 13.89 -14.49 -3.83
C GLU A 253 13.66 -12.97 -3.75
N THR A 254 12.79 -12.42 -4.61
CA THR A 254 12.64 -10.97 -4.79
C THR A 254 11.18 -10.50 -4.83
N LEU A 255 10.90 -9.40 -4.14
CA LEU A 255 9.70 -8.59 -4.29
C LEU A 255 9.99 -7.41 -5.21
N THR A 256 9.19 -7.25 -6.27
CA THR A 256 9.36 -6.19 -7.28
C THR A 256 8.29 -5.12 -7.10
N ILE A 257 8.68 -3.85 -7.25
CA ILE A 257 7.74 -2.77 -7.50
C ILE A 257 7.81 -2.33 -8.95
N ILE A 258 6.68 -1.95 -9.52
CA ILE A 258 6.61 -1.39 -10.87
C ILE A 258 5.91 -0.05 -10.79
N GLY A 259 6.62 1.01 -11.18
CA GLY A 259 6.06 2.35 -11.24
C GLY A 259 5.91 2.83 -12.68
N SER A 260 4.97 3.75 -12.88
CA SER A 260 4.71 4.40 -14.15
C SER A 260 4.33 5.86 -13.97
N THR A 261 4.89 6.71 -14.80
CA THR A 261 4.35 8.05 -15.04
C THR A 261 3.91 8.16 -16.49
N ALA A 262 2.64 8.48 -16.72
CA ALA A 262 2.10 8.64 -18.05
C ALA A 262 2.84 9.75 -18.83
N THR A 263 2.96 9.59 -20.13
CA THR A 263 3.23 10.69 -21.07
C THR A 263 1.99 11.57 -21.25
N SER A 264 2.12 12.67 -21.99
CA SER A 264 1.00 13.54 -22.35
C SER A 264 -0.11 12.83 -23.15
N ASP A 265 0.23 11.78 -23.92
CA ASP A 265 -0.68 10.91 -24.66
C ASP A 265 -1.09 9.63 -23.91
N HIS A 266 -0.93 9.62 -22.57
CA HIS A 266 -1.32 8.53 -21.67
C HIS A 266 -0.58 7.20 -21.87
N LYS A 267 0.59 7.19 -22.52
CA LYS A 267 1.43 5.99 -22.60
C LYS A 267 2.22 5.78 -21.31
N PRO A 268 2.36 4.53 -20.83
CA PRO A 268 3.12 4.25 -19.63
C PRO A 268 4.62 4.43 -19.86
N ARG A 269 5.32 4.94 -18.85
CA ARG A 269 6.79 4.94 -18.77
C ARG A 269 7.19 4.08 -17.57
N LEU A 270 7.33 2.79 -17.82
CA LEU A 270 7.49 1.77 -16.78
C LEU A 270 8.93 1.68 -16.28
N PHE A 271 9.09 1.76 -14.96
CA PHE A 271 10.32 1.41 -14.27
C PHE A 271 10.08 0.31 -13.24
N ARG A 272 11.14 -0.43 -12.90
CA ARG A 272 11.13 -1.47 -11.87
C ARG A 272 12.26 -1.30 -10.88
N ILE A 273 12.01 -1.71 -9.65
CA ILE A 273 13.03 -1.89 -8.61
C ILE A 273 12.75 -3.24 -7.93
N ASP A 274 13.76 -4.09 -7.89
CA ASP A 274 13.68 -5.41 -7.26
C ASP A 274 14.27 -5.30 -5.86
N THR A 275 13.62 -5.91 -4.88
CA THR A 275 14.08 -5.92 -3.49
C THR A 275 14.11 -7.36 -2.97
N PRO A 276 15.02 -7.71 -2.07
CA PRO A 276 15.01 -9.05 -1.47
C PRO A 276 13.71 -9.25 -0.69
N GLN A 277 13.09 -10.42 -0.84
CA GLN A 277 12.01 -10.79 0.04
C GLN A 277 12.58 -11.17 1.41
N LEU A 278 12.04 -10.54 2.47
CA LEU A 278 12.39 -10.90 3.84
C LEU A 278 11.47 -12.04 4.33
N PRO A 279 11.99 -13.01 5.10
CA PRO A 279 11.24 -14.20 5.55
C PRO A 279 10.32 -13.90 6.74
N LEU A 280 9.70 -12.73 6.77
CA LEU A 280 8.83 -12.28 7.86
C LEU A 280 7.62 -11.55 7.31
N PHE A 281 6.46 -11.78 7.92
CA PHE A 281 5.26 -10.99 7.65
C PHE A 281 5.31 -9.71 8.47
N PHE A 282 5.10 -8.57 7.82
CA PHE A 282 5.04 -7.27 8.44
C PHE A 282 3.67 -6.63 8.20
N SER A 283 3.09 -6.06 9.25
CA SER A 283 1.90 -5.21 9.12
C SER A 283 2.31 -3.76 8.90
N GLY A 284 1.56 -3.02 8.08
CA GLY A 284 1.76 -1.59 7.86
C GLY A 284 2.84 -1.21 6.84
N THR A 285 3.37 -2.16 6.07
CA THR A 285 4.36 -1.88 5.01
C THR A 285 3.78 -1.04 3.88
N GLY A 286 2.52 -1.27 3.48
CA GLY A 286 1.80 -0.43 2.52
C GLY A 286 1.64 1.00 3.02
N ASP A 287 1.19 1.17 4.28
CA ASP A 287 1.06 2.49 4.91
C ASP A 287 2.40 3.23 4.97
N MET A 288 3.49 2.53 5.32
CA MET A 288 4.85 3.09 5.33
C MET A 288 5.31 3.48 3.93
N PHE A 289 5.03 2.65 2.92
CA PHE A 289 5.36 2.93 1.53
C PHE A 289 4.64 4.19 1.04
N ALA A 290 3.33 4.29 1.26
CA ALA A 290 2.51 5.43 0.87
C ALA A 290 2.97 6.72 1.56
N ALA A 291 3.21 6.65 2.87
CA ALA A 291 3.66 7.79 3.67
C ALA A 291 5.07 8.26 3.31
N LEU A 292 6.01 7.36 2.99
CA LEU A 292 7.34 7.74 2.50
C LEU A 292 7.27 8.32 1.08
N THR A 293 6.36 7.83 0.24
CA THR A 293 6.29 8.24 -1.17
C THR A 293 6.02 9.73 -1.32
N ILE A 294 5.17 10.33 -0.48
CA ILE A 294 4.81 11.76 -0.55
C ILE A 294 6.04 12.67 -0.42
N PRO A 295 6.75 12.72 0.73
CA PRO A 295 7.90 13.61 0.89
C PRO A 295 9.04 13.26 -0.07
N ARG A 296 9.23 11.98 -0.41
CA ARG A 296 10.28 11.57 -1.37
C ARG A 296 9.96 11.97 -2.80
N LEU A 297 8.68 12.01 -3.19
CA LEU A 297 8.26 12.53 -4.47
C LEU A 297 8.43 14.04 -4.53
N ILE A 298 8.04 14.77 -3.48
CA ILE A 298 8.25 16.22 -3.38
C ILE A 298 9.74 16.55 -3.51
N GLU A 299 10.60 15.83 -2.79
CA GLU A 299 12.06 15.98 -2.88
C GLU A 299 12.57 15.72 -4.32
N ALA A 300 12.09 14.66 -4.97
CA ALA A 300 12.50 14.33 -6.34
C ALA A 300 11.98 15.33 -7.39
N VAL A 301 10.77 15.86 -7.20
CA VAL A 301 10.16 16.90 -8.05
C VAL A 301 10.95 18.20 -7.90
N HIS A 302 11.34 18.56 -6.68
CA HIS A 302 12.19 19.72 -6.42
C HIS A 302 13.55 19.58 -7.09
N ALA A 303 14.21 18.43 -6.91
CA ALA A 303 15.51 18.14 -7.49
C ALA A 303 15.51 18.09 -9.03
N ALA A 304 14.39 17.70 -9.64
CA ALA A 304 14.21 17.68 -11.09
C ALA A 304 13.74 19.03 -11.67
N SER A 305 13.41 20.00 -10.83
CA SER A 305 13.01 21.34 -11.28
C SER A 305 14.23 22.20 -11.61
N THR A 306 14.08 23.08 -12.60
CA THR A 306 15.10 24.04 -13.06
C THR A 306 14.45 25.42 -13.23
N PRO A 307 15.22 26.51 -13.39
CA PRO A 307 14.63 27.83 -13.65
C PRO A 307 13.68 27.87 -14.86
N ASP A 308 13.90 27.02 -15.86
CA ASP A 308 13.07 26.93 -17.07
C ASP A 308 11.96 25.86 -16.98
N LEU A 309 11.99 25.00 -15.96
CA LEU A 309 11.02 23.93 -15.73
C LEU A 309 10.75 23.76 -14.23
N ASP A 310 9.74 24.46 -13.73
CA ASP A 310 9.20 24.23 -12.39
C ASP A 310 8.15 23.10 -12.44
N LEU A 311 8.50 21.92 -11.94
CA LEU A 311 7.58 20.78 -11.88
C LEU A 311 6.50 20.94 -10.80
N HIS A 312 6.75 21.72 -9.74
CA HIS A 312 5.72 22.00 -8.72
C HIS A 312 4.55 22.81 -9.28
N ALA A 313 4.80 23.59 -10.34
CA ALA A 313 3.79 24.33 -11.07
C ALA A 313 3.14 23.54 -12.23
N LYS A 314 3.42 22.23 -12.36
CA LYS A 314 2.78 21.36 -13.35
C LYS A 314 1.67 20.54 -12.72
N THR A 315 0.58 20.35 -13.45
CA THR A 315 -0.50 19.43 -13.07
C THR A 315 0.09 18.08 -12.70
N SER A 316 -0.28 17.59 -11.52
CA SER A 316 0.16 16.31 -10.98
C SER A 316 1.68 16.15 -10.93
N TRP A 317 2.47 17.23 -10.90
CA TRP A 317 3.93 17.20 -10.92
C TRP A 317 4.54 16.33 -12.04
N ARG A 318 3.81 16.17 -13.14
CA ARG A 318 4.17 15.26 -14.23
C ARG A 318 5.37 15.81 -14.98
N SER A 319 6.41 14.98 -15.11
CA SER A 319 7.62 15.31 -15.87
C SER A 319 7.37 15.32 -17.39
N PRO A 320 8.17 16.07 -18.16
CA PRO A 320 8.12 16.07 -19.63
C PRO A 320 8.25 14.66 -20.23
N ASP A 321 7.67 14.46 -21.42
CA ASP A 321 7.61 13.14 -22.08
C ASP A 321 8.98 12.57 -22.47
N ASN A 322 9.99 13.42 -22.64
CA ASN A 322 11.36 13.01 -22.95
C ASN A 322 12.15 12.49 -21.75
N VAL A 323 11.63 12.57 -20.53
CA VAL A 323 12.25 11.97 -19.35
C VAL A 323 12.10 10.46 -19.40
N ALA A 324 13.23 9.75 -19.37
CA ALA A 324 13.31 8.29 -19.36
C ALA A 324 12.68 7.69 -18.09
N ALA A 325 12.20 6.45 -18.16
CA ALA A 325 11.42 5.82 -17.09
C ALA A 325 12.21 5.71 -15.77
N GLU A 326 13.49 5.34 -15.83
CA GLU A 326 14.40 5.23 -14.69
C GLU A 326 14.82 6.58 -14.08
N ASP A 327 14.56 7.68 -14.79
CA ASP A 327 14.88 9.05 -14.39
C ASP A 327 13.65 9.88 -14.00
N LEU A 328 12.47 9.27 -14.00
CA LEU A 328 11.26 9.89 -13.49
C LEU A 328 11.44 10.32 -12.02
N PRO A 329 10.89 11.47 -11.60
CA PRO A 329 10.83 11.83 -10.18
C PRO A 329 10.21 10.72 -9.31
N LEU A 330 9.17 10.06 -9.82
CA LEU A 330 8.54 8.91 -9.18
C LEU A 330 9.53 7.74 -8.98
N ALA A 331 10.42 7.49 -9.95
CA ALA A 331 11.43 6.44 -9.84
C ALA A 331 12.50 6.76 -8.79
N LYS A 332 12.97 8.01 -8.75
CA LYS A 332 13.92 8.47 -7.73
C LYS A 332 13.31 8.47 -6.33
N ALA A 333 12.02 8.81 -6.21
CA ALA A 333 11.29 8.70 -4.96
C ALA A 333 11.21 7.24 -4.48
N CYS A 334 10.76 6.33 -5.35
CA CYS A 334 10.68 4.90 -5.05
C CYS A 334 12.02 4.29 -4.63
N GLN A 335 13.14 4.72 -5.23
CA GLN A 335 14.49 4.30 -4.82
C GLN A 335 14.75 4.61 -3.34
N LYS A 336 14.48 5.83 -2.90
CA LYS A 336 14.64 6.25 -1.49
C LYS A 336 13.65 5.55 -0.56
N VAL A 337 12.39 5.42 -0.99
CA VAL A 337 11.35 4.71 -0.23
C VAL A 337 11.81 3.28 0.06
N LEU A 338 12.20 2.52 -0.96
CA LEU A 338 12.61 1.13 -0.81
C LEU A 338 13.89 0.97 0.00
N ALA A 339 14.85 1.88 -0.14
CA ALA A 339 16.06 1.90 0.67
C ALA A 339 15.74 2.05 2.17
N SER A 340 14.90 3.02 2.54
CA SER A 340 14.44 3.20 3.93
C SER A 340 13.70 1.96 4.43
N MET A 341 12.73 1.48 3.66
CA MET A 341 11.92 0.33 4.06
C MET A 341 12.78 -0.93 4.24
N GLN A 342 13.68 -1.25 3.31
CA GLN A 342 14.53 -2.43 3.43
C GLN A 342 15.48 -2.36 4.62
N ALA A 343 16.04 -1.19 4.92
CA ALA A 343 16.85 -0.99 6.12
C ALA A 343 16.04 -1.23 7.41
N ILE A 344 14.83 -0.67 7.48
CA ILE A 344 13.93 -0.80 8.63
C ILE A 344 13.46 -2.24 8.82
N LEU A 345 13.01 -2.88 7.75
CA LEU A 345 12.46 -4.23 7.79
C LEU A 345 13.55 -5.25 8.09
N THR A 346 14.77 -5.09 7.57
CA THR A 346 15.91 -5.97 7.91
C THR A 346 16.23 -5.91 9.40
N LYS A 347 16.36 -4.71 9.98
CA LYS A 347 16.59 -4.53 11.43
C LYS A 347 15.44 -5.06 12.28
N THR A 348 14.22 -4.95 11.77
CA THR A 348 13.02 -5.51 12.42
C THR A 348 13.06 -7.04 12.39
N THR A 349 13.48 -7.67 11.28
CA THR A 349 13.72 -9.12 11.20
C THR A 349 14.76 -9.57 12.22
N GLU A 350 15.93 -8.93 12.26
CA GLU A 350 17.00 -9.27 13.22
C GLU A 350 16.52 -9.18 14.68
N THR A 351 15.76 -8.13 14.99
CA THR A 351 15.14 -7.94 16.31
C THR A 351 14.09 -9.01 16.60
N CYS A 352 13.28 -9.37 15.60
CA CYS A 352 12.26 -10.40 15.70
C CYS A 352 12.89 -11.76 16.00
N ASP A 353 13.92 -12.15 15.23
CA ASP A 353 14.64 -13.41 15.40
C ASP A 353 15.24 -13.54 16.79
N GLY A 354 15.89 -12.48 17.29
CA GLY A 354 16.44 -12.45 18.65
C GLY A 354 15.37 -12.63 19.73
N LYS A 355 14.24 -11.93 19.60
CA LYS A 355 13.11 -12.06 20.55
C LYS A 355 12.47 -13.45 20.50
N MET A 356 12.31 -14.01 19.30
CA MET A 356 11.71 -15.32 19.11
C MET A 356 12.62 -16.45 19.62
N ALA A 357 13.93 -16.34 19.45
CA ALA A 357 14.88 -17.29 20.03
C ALA A 357 14.80 -17.32 21.57
N VAL A 358 14.69 -16.14 22.21
CA VAL A 358 14.50 -16.04 23.68
C VAL A 358 13.15 -16.62 24.11
N TYR A 359 12.09 -16.34 23.34
CA TYR A 359 10.76 -16.90 23.59
C TYR A 359 10.76 -18.43 23.50
N ASP A 360 11.30 -18.98 22.41
CA ASP A 360 11.32 -20.42 22.14
C ASP A 360 12.15 -21.15 23.22
N ALA A 361 13.31 -20.61 23.63
CA ALA A 361 14.12 -21.16 24.71
C ALA A 361 13.41 -21.15 26.08
N ARG A 362 12.56 -20.15 26.35
CA ARG A 362 11.72 -20.12 27.56
C ARG A 362 10.60 -21.14 27.48
N ALA A 363 9.92 -21.21 26.33
CA ALA A 363 8.81 -22.13 26.10
C ALA A 363 9.25 -23.61 26.22
N GLU A 364 10.50 -23.92 25.85
CA GLU A 364 11.09 -25.25 26.07
C GLU A 364 11.30 -25.58 27.55
N LYS A 365 11.66 -24.60 28.39
CA LYS A 365 11.89 -24.78 29.83
C LYS A 365 10.59 -24.92 30.64
N ASP A 366 9.54 -24.23 30.23
CA ASP A 366 8.26 -24.21 30.97
C ASP A 366 7.46 -25.54 30.84
N GLY A 367 7.95 -26.51 30.04
CA GLY A 367 7.33 -27.84 29.86
C GLY A 367 6.12 -27.82 28.91
N ARG A 368 5.75 -29.00 28.38
CA ARG A 368 4.64 -29.14 27.42
C ARG A 368 3.43 -29.76 28.13
N GLY A 369 2.32 -29.03 28.20
CA GLY A 369 1.02 -29.65 28.48
C GLY A 369 0.64 -30.59 27.34
N GLU A 370 0.02 -31.72 27.66
CA GLU A 370 -0.41 -32.72 26.67
C GLU A 370 -1.87 -32.50 26.26
N GLY A 371 -2.20 -32.70 24.98
CA GLY A 371 -3.56 -32.60 24.44
C GLY A 371 -3.78 -31.46 23.45
N GLY A 372 -4.91 -31.51 22.73
CA GLY A 372 -5.23 -30.55 21.65
C GLY A 372 -5.39 -29.11 22.12
N GLU A 373 -6.02 -28.90 23.27
CA GLU A 373 -6.21 -27.55 23.86
C GLU A 373 -4.88 -26.88 24.22
N ALA A 374 -3.92 -27.65 24.73
CA ALA A 374 -2.60 -27.15 25.10
C ALA A 374 -1.78 -26.72 23.86
N GLU A 375 -1.85 -27.49 22.76
CA GLU A 375 -1.18 -27.13 21.51
C GLU A 375 -1.83 -25.91 20.83
N GLU A 376 -3.15 -25.76 20.89
CA GLU A 376 -3.83 -24.55 20.40
C GLU A 376 -3.42 -23.31 21.20
N GLU A 377 -3.41 -23.40 22.54
CA GLU A 377 -3.00 -22.29 23.39
C GLU A 377 -1.54 -21.89 23.14
N LYS A 378 -0.65 -22.87 22.95
CA LYS A 378 0.75 -22.66 22.59
C LYS A 378 0.90 -21.99 21.22
N GLY A 379 0.17 -22.46 20.21
CA GLY A 379 0.11 -21.82 18.90
C GLY A 379 -0.34 -20.36 18.99
N ARG A 380 -1.37 -20.09 19.79
CA ARG A 380 -1.86 -18.73 20.06
C ARG A 380 -0.82 -17.87 20.77
N LYS A 381 -0.16 -18.37 21.81
CA LYS A 381 0.89 -17.64 22.55
C LYS A 381 2.09 -17.33 21.66
N ARG A 382 2.54 -18.30 20.86
CA ARG A 382 3.66 -18.11 19.92
C ARG A 382 3.31 -17.14 18.81
N HIS A 383 2.09 -17.20 18.26
CA HIS A 383 1.57 -16.22 17.30
C HIS A 383 1.61 -14.80 17.88
N LEU A 384 1.13 -14.62 19.11
CA LEU A 384 1.17 -13.33 19.78
C LEU A 384 2.60 -12.82 20.04
N ALA A 385 3.51 -13.72 20.45
CA ALA A 385 4.92 -13.38 20.61
C ALA A 385 5.54 -12.92 19.29
N LEU A 386 5.26 -13.64 18.20
CA LEU A 386 5.72 -13.31 16.86
C LEU A 386 5.19 -11.95 16.40
N MET A 387 3.87 -11.69 16.51
CA MET A 387 3.28 -10.41 16.10
C MET A 387 3.91 -9.24 16.86
N ASN A 388 4.11 -9.36 18.19
CA ASN A 388 4.78 -8.32 18.97
C ASN A 388 6.26 -8.15 18.60
N ALA A 389 6.93 -9.23 18.20
CA ALA A 389 8.33 -9.22 17.82
C ALA A 389 8.55 -8.62 16.41
N SER A 390 7.58 -8.80 15.51
CA SER A 390 7.62 -8.36 14.11
C SER A 390 7.04 -6.95 13.87
N GLU A 391 6.61 -6.24 14.92
CA GLU A 391 6.10 -4.87 14.81
C GLU A 391 7.15 -3.92 14.24
N VAL A 392 6.80 -3.24 13.14
CA VAL A 392 7.63 -2.22 12.51
C VAL A 392 7.58 -0.94 13.34
N THR A 393 8.39 -0.91 14.39
CA THR A 393 8.41 0.19 15.37
C THR A 393 9.16 1.40 14.81
N VAL A 394 8.57 2.09 13.82
CA VAL A 394 9.22 3.17 13.05
C VAL A 394 9.87 4.30 13.88
N PRO A 395 9.41 4.65 15.10
CA PRO A 395 10.12 5.64 15.92
C PRO A 395 11.53 5.22 16.35
N ARG A 396 11.87 3.93 16.28
CA ARG A 396 13.22 3.43 16.55
C ARG A 396 14.17 3.59 15.36
N TYR A 397 13.64 3.92 14.18
CA TYR A 397 14.38 3.92 12.92
C TYR A 397 14.28 5.26 12.17
N VAL A 398 14.19 6.36 12.92
CA VAL A 398 14.12 7.72 12.35
C VAL A 398 15.33 8.01 11.45
N ARG A 399 16.50 7.49 11.79
CA ARG A 399 17.70 7.67 10.96
C ARG A 399 17.51 7.08 9.57
N GLU A 400 16.97 5.86 9.48
CA GLU A 400 16.73 5.16 8.21
C GLU A 400 15.59 5.81 7.41
N LEU A 401 14.62 6.43 8.09
CA LEU A 401 13.58 7.24 7.44
C LEU A 401 14.18 8.50 6.81
N LEU A 402 15.08 9.21 7.52
CA LEU A 402 15.69 10.46 7.09
C LEU A 402 16.77 10.26 6.01
N ASP A 403 17.68 9.32 6.26
CA ASP A 403 18.89 9.06 5.49
C ASP A 403 18.89 7.59 5.01
N PRO A 404 18.26 7.30 3.85
CA PRO A 404 18.13 5.94 3.35
C PRO A 404 19.50 5.40 2.91
N PRO A 405 19.96 4.25 3.43
CA PRO A 405 21.25 3.67 3.07
C PRO A 405 21.21 2.94 1.73
N ASP A 406 22.39 2.62 1.18
CA ASP A 406 22.56 1.69 0.05
C ASP A 406 21.70 1.98 -1.19
N LEU A 407 21.49 3.27 -1.52
CA LEU A 407 20.62 3.69 -2.63
C LEU A 407 20.93 3.01 -3.96
N GLU A 408 22.21 2.73 -4.25
CA GLU A 408 22.64 2.06 -5.49
C GLU A 408 22.02 0.67 -5.67
N ARG A 409 21.71 -0.04 -4.57
CA ARG A 409 21.03 -1.34 -4.61
C ARG A 409 19.60 -1.24 -5.13
N PHE A 410 18.98 -0.07 -4.99
CA PHE A 410 17.59 0.18 -5.33
C PHE A 410 17.46 1.03 -6.61
N ARG A 411 18.50 1.04 -7.45
CA ARG A 411 18.50 1.84 -8.67
C ARG A 411 17.36 1.41 -9.61
N PRO A 412 16.50 2.35 -10.04
CA PRO A 412 15.43 2.06 -11.00
C PRO A 412 15.97 1.59 -12.35
N ARG A 413 15.23 0.68 -12.99
CA ARG A 413 15.51 0.22 -14.35
C ARG A 413 14.25 0.33 -15.20
N ALA A 414 14.37 0.79 -16.43
CA ALA A 414 13.25 0.73 -17.37
C ALA A 414 12.79 -0.72 -17.60
N VAL A 415 11.48 -0.94 -17.66
CA VAL A 415 10.91 -2.21 -18.11
C VAL A 415 10.91 -2.19 -19.64
N LYS A 416 11.70 -3.08 -20.26
CA LYS A 416 11.82 -3.16 -21.73
C LYS A 416 10.98 -4.32 -22.27
N ASP A 417 10.45 -4.15 -23.48
CA ASP A 417 9.84 -5.24 -24.24
C ASP A 417 10.88 -6.36 -24.44
N GLY A 418 10.61 -7.56 -23.92
CA GLY A 418 11.47 -8.73 -24.05
C GLY A 418 12.49 -8.95 -22.93
N ASP A 419 12.37 -8.27 -21.78
CA ASP A 419 13.15 -8.58 -20.58
C ASP A 419 12.81 -10.01 -20.12
N SER A 420 13.54 -10.98 -20.65
CA SER A 420 13.49 -12.41 -20.32
C SER A 420 14.65 -12.67 -19.38
N GLY A 421 14.32 -12.78 -18.08
CA GLY A 421 15.13 -13.36 -17.01
C GLY A 421 16.65 -13.33 -17.17
N LYS A 422 17.29 -12.15 -17.11
CA LYS A 422 18.72 -12.13 -16.80
C LYS A 422 18.90 -12.32 -15.29
N LYS A 423 19.35 -13.53 -14.91
CA LYS A 423 19.83 -13.86 -13.55
C LYS A 423 20.80 -12.78 -13.07
N ILE A 424 20.50 -12.21 -11.90
CA ILE A 424 21.41 -11.36 -11.15
C ILE A 424 22.51 -12.29 -10.61
N SER A 425 23.76 -12.09 -11.04
CA SER A 425 24.91 -12.63 -10.32
C SER A 425 25.12 -11.77 -9.07
N LEU A 426 24.88 -12.35 -7.90
CA LEU A 426 25.15 -11.77 -6.58
C LEU A 426 26.62 -11.39 -6.41
#